data_AF-A0A645IJP9-F1
#
_entry.id   AF-A0A645IJP9-F1
#
_cell.length_a   1.000
_cell.length_b   1.000
_cell.length_c   1.000
_cell.angle_alpha   90.00
_cell.angle_beta   90.00
_cell.angle_gamma   90.00
#
_symmetry.space_group_name_H-M   'P 1'
#
loop_
_entity.id
_entity.type
_entity.pdbx_description
1 polymer ?
#
loop_
_entity_poly.entity_id
_entity_poly.type
_entity_poly.pdbx_seq_one_letter_code
_entity_poly.pdbx_strand_id
1 'polypeptide(L)' 'MKNLFAKYSSVIAALALVVTTLTINRACLLVMHQPKMPEGAEKLRKF' A
#
# COMPACT_ATOMS: atom_id res chain seq x y z
N MET A 1 17.40 23.53 1.18
CA MET A 1 16.14 22.78 1.42
C MET A 1 15.03 23.06 0.38
N LYS A 2 14.82 24.30 -0.09
CA LYS A 2 13.74 24.61 -1.07
C LYS A 2 13.86 23.90 -2.43
N ASN A 3 15.08 23.57 -2.87
CA ASN A 3 15.31 22.99 -4.21
C ASN A 3 15.26 21.46 -4.28
N LEU A 4 15.29 20.76 -3.14
CA LEU A 4 15.31 19.28 -3.14
C LEU A 4 13.90 18.73 -3.39
N PHE A 5 12.89 19.32 -2.74
CA PHE A 5 11.48 18.99 -2.97
C PHE A 5 11.04 19.30 -4.39
N ALA A 6 11.45 20.43 -4.96
CA ALA A 6 11.13 20.75 -6.36
C ALA A 6 11.74 19.71 -7.32
N LYS A 7 13.00 19.31 -7.11
CA LYS A 7 13.72 18.33 -7.94
C LYS A 7 13.09 16.92 -7.93
N TYR A 8 12.56 16.48 -6.78
CA TYR A 8 11.97 15.14 -6.64
C TYR A 8 10.45 15.12 -6.56
N SER A 9 9.79 16.26 -6.76
CA SER A 9 8.34 16.43 -6.68
C SER A 9 7.58 15.41 -7.53
N SER A 10 8.03 15.18 -8.77
CA SER A 10 7.47 14.18 -9.68
C SER A 10 7.57 12.75 -9.12
N VAL A 11 8.72 12.37 -8.58
CA VAL A 11 8.94 11.03 -8.01
C VAL A 11 8.08 10.83 -6.76
N ILE A 12 8.00 11.85 -5.91
CA ILE A 12 7.16 11.82 -4.70
C ILE A 12 5.69 11.72 -5.07
N ALA A 13 5.23 12.46 -6.09
CA ALA A 13 3.85 12.38 -6.58
C ALA A 13 3.51 11.00 -7.17
N ALA A 14 4.41 10.43 -7.97
CA ALA A 14 4.23 9.08 -8.51
C ALA A 14 4.19 8.02 -7.40
N LEU A 15 5.07 8.13 -6.40
CA LEU A 15 5.08 7.25 -5.23
C LEU A 15 3.78 7.38 -4.43
N ALA A 16 3.29 8.60 -4.20
CA ALA A 16 2.03 8.83 -3.50
C ALA A 16 0.83 8.21 -4.23
N LEU A 17 0.80 8.30 -5.57
CA LEU A 17 -0.23 7.65 -6.39
C LEU A 17 -0.18 6.12 -6.23
N VAL A 18 1.02 5.53 -6.34
CA VAL A 18 1.22 4.09 -6.15
C VAL A 18 0.75 3.65 -4.76
N VAL A 19 1.21 4.33 -3.69
CA VAL A 19 0.79 4.02 -2.31
C VAL A 19 -0.72 4.14 -2.15
N THR A 20 -1.34 5.17 -2.71
CA THR A 20 -2.79 5.39 -2.62
C THR A 20 -3.56 4.29 -3.35
N THR A 21 -3.23 4.00 -4.61
CA THR A 21 -3.86 2.94 -5.40
C THR A 21 -3.74 1.58 -4.73
N LEU A 22 -2.59 1.31 -4.14
CA LEU A 22 -2.36 0.10 -3.38
C LEU A 22 -3.25 0.08 -2.12
N THR A 23 -3.32 1.18 -1.36
CA THR A 23 -4.08 1.25 -0.09
C THR A 23 -5.58 1.09 -0.29
N ILE A 24 -6.16 1.68 -1.35
CA ILE A 24 -7.61 1.61 -1.60
C ILE A 24 -8.07 0.26 -2.15
N ASN A 25 -7.20 -0.50 -2.83
CA ASN A 25 -7.57 -1.71 -3.56
C ASN A 25 -7.08 -3.01 -2.92
N ARG A 26 -6.29 -2.96 -1.84
CA ARG A 26 -5.76 -4.16 -1.20
C ARG A 26 -6.21 -4.28 0.25
N ALA A 27 -6.63 -5.47 0.64
CA ALA A 27 -6.49 -5.92 2.01
C ALA A 27 -4.99 -6.01 2.32
N CYS A 28 -4.43 -4.93 2.90
CA CYS A 28 -3.06 -4.78 3.41
C CYS A 28 -1.91 -5.24 2.47
N LEU A 29 -1.17 -4.29 1.92
CA LEU A 29 0.02 -4.59 1.09
C LEU A 29 1.24 -4.99 1.89
N LEU A 30 1.33 -4.47 3.11
CA LEU A 30 2.45 -4.67 3.99
C LEU A 30 1.99 -5.68 5.03
N VAL A 31 2.36 -6.95 4.82
CA VAL A 31 2.30 -8.02 5.83
C VAL A 31 3.41 -7.77 6.87
N MET A 32 3.49 -6.55 7.40
CA MET A 32 4.44 -6.16 8.44
C MET A 32 3.58 -5.91 9.67
N HIS A 33 3.38 -6.95 10.49
CA HIS A 33 2.50 -7.02 11.68
C HIS A 33 1.01 -7.27 11.46
N GLN A 34 0.58 -7.89 10.36
CA GLN A 34 -0.78 -8.45 10.37
C GLN A 34 -0.89 -9.56 11.42
N PRO A 35 -1.94 -9.57 12.26
CA PRO A 35 -2.23 -10.72 13.10
C PRO A 35 -2.44 -11.95 12.23
N LYS A 36 -2.23 -13.13 12.81
CA LYS A 36 -2.50 -14.41 12.13
C LYS A 36 -3.92 -14.36 11.53
N MET A 37 -4.05 -14.74 10.25
CA MET A 37 -5.36 -14.77 9.60
C MET A 37 -6.35 -15.58 10.44
N PRO A 38 -7.60 -15.11 10.60
CA PRO A 38 -8.59 -15.79 11.43
C PRO A 38 -8.90 -17.18 10.86
N GLU A 39 -9.05 -18.17 11.73
CA GLU A 39 -9.45 -19.53 11.36
C GLU A 39 -10.78 -19.48 10.59
N GLY A 40 -10.85 -20.17 9.43
CA GLY A 40 -12.05 -20.19 8.59
C GLY A 40 -12.07 -19.13 7.47
N ALA A 41 -11.13 -18.18 7.44
CA ALA A 41 -11.01 -17.21 6.36
C ALA A 41 -10.74 -17.86 4.99
N GLU A 42 -10.15 -19.07 4.95
CA GLU A 42 -9.94 -19.82 3.70
C GLU A 42 -11.24 -20.11 2.94
N LYS A 43 -12.39 -20.18 3.63
CA LYS A 43 -13.71 -20.43 3.04
C LYS A 43 -14.25 -19.25 2.22
N LEU A 44 -13.71 -18.05 2.45
CA LEU A 44 -14.08 -16.83 1.73
C LEU A 44 -13.27 -16.65 0.44
N ARG A 45 -12.24 -17.47 0.22
CA ARG A 45 -11.48 -17.45 -1.03
C ARG A 45 -12.35 -18.03 -2.13
N LYS A 46 -12.72 -17.21 -3.12
CA LYS A 46 -13.25 -17.69 -4.39
C LYS A 46 -12.11 -18.42 -5.12
N PHE A 47 -12.08 -19.74 -5.00
CA PHE A 47 -11.40 -20.61 -5.95
C PHE A 47 -12.34 -20.89 -7.12
#